data_AF-A0AB36FPB2-F1
#
_entry.id   AF-A0AB36FPB2-F1
#
_cell.length_a   1.000
_cell.length_b   1.000
_cell.length_c   1.000
_cell.angle_alpha   90.00
_cell.angle_beta   90.00
_cell.angle_gamma   90.00
#
_symmetry.space_group_name_H-M   'P 1'
#
loop_
_entity.id
_entity.type
_entity.pdbx_description
1 polymer ?
#
loop_
_entity_poly.entity_id
_entity_poly.type
_entity_poly.pdbx_seq_one_letter_code
_entity_poly.pdbx_strand_id
1 'polypeptide(L)'
;MSLLNLKKSKPLAKPNLRTVEDFIDDALLYAQGKVDKKQPSAAKNDLKDVRTERVVPIRKPVKSEGMRHATFTLTPQCIEKLANIAQKTGKAKSALIREWIEDNSIN
;
A
#
# COMPACT_ATOMS: atom_id res chain seq x y z
N MET A 1 -19.52 -14.03 0.84
CA MET A 1 -19.51 -13.14 -0.34
C MET A 1 -18.37 -13.57 -1.26
N SER A 2 -18.65 -14.02 -2.49
CA SER A 2 -17.66 -14.57 -3.44
C SER A 2 -16.85 -13.47 -4.13
N LEU A 3 -15.51 -13.64 -4.19
CA LEU A 3 -14.55 -12.70 -4.83
C LEU A 3 -14.61 -12.72 -6.37
N LEU A 4 -15.51 -13.51 -6.97
CA LEU A 4 -15.63 -13.68 -8.43
C LEU A 4 -16.20 -12.45 -9.17
N ASN A 5 -16.62 -11.40 -8.46
CA ASN A 5 -17.22 -10.20 -9.04
C ASN A 5 -16.32 -8.95 -9.01
N LEU A 6 -15.01 -9.08 -8.76
CA LEU A 6 -14.06 -7.99 -8.98
C LEU A 6 -13.86 -7.78 -10.49
N LYS A 7 -14.84 -7.14 -11.12
CA LYS A 7 -14.79 -6.57 -12.47
C LYS A 7 -13.46 -5.84 -12.61
N LYS A 8 -12.58 -6.33 -13.49
CA LYS A 8 -11.33 -5.66 -13.90
C LYS A 8 -11.67 -4.26 -14.42
N SER A 9 -11.61 -3.27 -13.53
CA SER A 9 -11.98 -1.90 -13.87
C SER A 9 -10.83 -1.24 -14.63
N LYS A 10 -11.13 -0.89 -15.88
CA LYS A 10 -10.40 -0.03 -16.83
C LYS A 10 -9.11 -0.64 -17.40
N PRO A 11 -8.96 -0.75 -18.73
CA PRO A 11 -7.69 -1.13 -19.33
C PRO A 11 -6.63 -0.10 -18.93
N LEU A 12 -5.49 -0.58 -18.47
CA LEU A 12 -4.31 0.23 -18.20
C LEU A 12 -4.01 1.06 -19.46
N ALA A 13 -3.87 2.39 -19.29
CA ALA A 13 -3.61 3.29 -20.40
C ALA A 13 -2.43 2.78 -21.23
N LYS A 14 -2.57 2.82 -22.56
CA LYS A 14 -1.50 2.38 -23.47
C LYS A 14 -0.21 3.13 -23.10
N PRO A 15 0.93 2.42 -22.93
CA PRO A 15 2.18 3.11 -22.69
C PRO A 15 2.45 4.02 -23.88
N ASN A 16 2.77 5.29 -23.61
CA ASN A 16 3.24 6.19 -24.66
C ASN A 16 4.56 5.62 -25.20
N LEU A 17 4.55 5.18 -26.46
CA LEU A 17 5.77 4.87 -27.20
C LEU A 17 6.53 6.18 -27.39
N ARG A 18 7.48 6.47 -26.50
CA ARG A 18 8.46 7.54 -26.69
C ARG A 18 9.63 7.03 -27.50
N THR A 19 10.19 7.90 -28.33
CA THR A 19 11.40 7.60 -29.10
C THR A 19 12.63 7.62 -28.19
N VAL A 20 13.73 7.05 -28.67
CA VAL A 20 15.00 7.03 -27.91
C VAL A 20 15.54 8.45 -27.78
N GLU A 21 15.39 9.26 -28.83
CA GLU A 21 15.79 10.66 -28.88
C GLU A 21 15.06 11.49 -27.81
N ASP A 22 13.73 11.32 -27.67
CA ASP A 22 12.94 12.01 -26.64
C ASP A 22 13.41 11.69 -25.20
N PHE A 23 13.86 10.45 -24.97
CA PHE A 23 14.37 10.04 -23.66
C PHE A 23 15.75 10.64 -23.37
N ILE A 24 16.60 10.73 -24.40
CA ILE A 24 17.94 11.32 -24.29
C ILE A 24 17.84 12.81 -23.96
N ASP A 25 16.97 13.53 -24.66
CA ASP A 25 16.79 14.97 -24.44
C ASP A 25 16.26 15.29 -23.04
N ASP A 26 15.25 14.52 -22.58
CA ASP A 26 14.73 14.64 -21.22
C ASP A 26 15.80 14.34 -20.16
N ALA A 27 16.65 13.33 -20.40
CA ALA A 27 17.73 12.98 -19.48
C ALA A 27 18.81 14.08 -19.40
N LEU A 28 19.15 14.70 -20.53
CA LEU A 28 20.09 15.82 -20.57
C LEU A 28 19.54 17.05 -19.84
N LEU A 29 18.27 17.39 -20.05
CA LEU A 29 17.59 18.48 -19.34
C LEU A 29 17.54 18.24 -17.82
N TYR A 30 17.26 17.00 -17.42
CA TYR A 30 17.28 16.59 -16.01
C TYR A 30 18.68 16.70 -15.39
N ALA A 31 19.72 16.24 -16.08
CA ALA A 31 21.11 16.34 -15.63
C ALA A 31 21.58 17.81 -15.47
N GLN A 32 21.07 18.70 -16.31
CA GLN A 32 21.32 20.14 -16.22
C GLN A 32 20.47 20.85 -15.15
N GLY A 33 19.57 20.12 -14.46
CA GLY A 33 18.68 20.67 -13.43
C GLY A 33 17.55 21.55 -13.98
N LYS A 34 17.31 21.53 -15.29
CA LYS A 34 16.28 22.32 -15.95
C LYS A 34 15.01 21.49 -16.12
N VAL A 35 14.31 21.25 -15.01
CA VAL A 35 12.95 20.68 -15.02
C VAL A 35 11.94 21.82 -15.08
N ASP A 36 11.61 22.26 -16.30
CA ASP A 36 10.48 23.13 -16.52
C ASP A 36 9.19 22.41 -16.08
N LYS A 37 8.51 22.97 -15.08
CA LYS A 37 7.23 22.45 -14.56
C LYS A 37 6.09 22.75 -15.53
N LYS A 38 6.08 22.12 -16.72
CA LYS A 38 4.95 21.93 -17.67
C LYS A 38 5.53 21.54 -19.05
N GLN A 39 5.12 20.49 -19.77
CA GLN A 39 3.76 20.04 -20.05
C GLN A 39 3.68 18.54 -20.45
N PRO A 40 2.51 17.89 -20.30
CA PRO A 40 2.10 16.83 -21.22
C PRO A 40 1.68 17.45 -22.56
N SER A 41 2.24 16.99 -23.67
CA SER A 41 1.80 17.34 -25.01
C SER A 41 0.45 16.67 -25.31
N ALA A 42 -0.60 17.48 -25.46
CA ALA A 42 -1.56 17.40 -26.57
C ALA A 42 -2.66 18.46 -26.44
N ALA A 43 -2.78 19.27 -27.49
CA ALA A 43 -3.93 20.04 -27.98
C ALA A 43 -5.16 20.24 -27.06
N LYS A 44 -5.29 21.49 -26.60
CA LYS A 44 -6.48 22.37 -26.57
C LYS A 44 -7.84 21.72 -26.27
N ASN A 45 -8.36 21.98 -25.07
CA ASN A 45 -9.74 22.45 -24.90
C ASN A 45 -9.79 23.37 -23.66
N ASP A 46 -10.26 24.60 -23.91
CA ASP A 46 -10.66 25.57 -22.92
C ASP A 46 -11.60 24.96 -21.88
N LEU A 47 -11.23 25.00 -20.61
CA LEU A 47 -12.19 25.18 -19.54
C LEU A 47 -11.46 25.79 -18.33
N LYS A 48 -11.94 26.96 -17.92
CA LYS A 48 -11.56 27.65 -16.68
C LYS A 48 -11.79 26.70 -15.51
N ASP A 49 -10.71 26.32 -14.82
CA ASP A 49 -10.83 25.65 -13.53
C ASP A 49 -10.12 26.47 -12.46
N VAL A 50 -10.94 26.99 -11.54
CA VAL A 50 -10.57 27.80 -10.40
C VAL A 50 -9.77 26.90 -9.47
N ARG A 51 -8.44 27.02 -9.49
CA ARG A 51 -7.57 26.35 -8.54
C ARG A 51 -7.83 26.89 -7.15
N THR A 52 -8.68 26.21 -6.39
CA THR A 52 -8.69 26.34 -4.93
C THR A 52 -7.36 25.83 -4.40
N GLU A 53 -6.42 26.74 -4.17
CA GLU A 53 -5.22 26.56 -3.37
C GLU A 53 -5.63 26.20 -1.92
N ARG A 54 -5.99 24.95 -1.70
CA ARG A 54 -6.09 24.34 -0.37
C ARG A 54 -5.30 23.05 -0.38
N VAL A 55 -3.98 23.20 -0.50
CA VAL A 55 -3.06 22.12 -0.15
C VAL A 55 -3.13 21.97 1.37
N VAL A 56 -4.02 21.08 1.82
CA VAL A 56 -4.03 20.65 3.22
C VAL A 56 -2.72 19.89 3.42
N PRO A 57 -1.86 20.28 4.37
CA PRO A 57 -0.65 19.51 4.63
C PRO A 57 -1.06 18.12 5.13
N ILE A 58 -0.88 17.11 4.27
CA ILE A 58 -1.03 15.70 4.66
C ILE A 58 0.12 15.42 5.63
N ARG A 59 -0.18 15.51 6.91
CA ARG A 59 0.71 15.04 7.97
C ARG A 59 0.87 13.54 7.77
N LYS A 60 2.10 13.08 7.53
CA LYS A 60 2.41 11.66 7.53
C LYS A 60 1.91 11.11 8.88
N PRO A 61 1.04 10.10 8.91
CA PRO A 61 0.61 9.52 10.17
C PRO A 61 1.86 9.08 10.93
N VAL A 62 1.88 9.38 12.24
CA VAL A 62 2.93 8.91 13.13
C VAL A 62 3.05 7.41 12.89
N LYS A 63 4.22 6.96 12.44
CA LYS A 63 4.46 5.54 12.20
C LYS A 63 4.31 4.87 13.56
N SER A 64 3.18 4.22 13.81
CA SER A 64 3.11 3.22 14.86
C SER A 64 4.24 2.25 14.59
N GLU A 65 5.14 2.06 15.54
CA GLU A 65 6.13 0.99 15.44
C GLU A 65 5.39 -0.28 15.03
N GLY A 66 5.82 -0.89 13.92
CA GLY A 66 5.17 -2.08 13.41
C GLY A 66 5.20 -3.19 14.46
N MET A 67 4.21 -4.09 14.42
CA MET A 67 4.26 -5.29 15.27
C MET A 67 5.53 -6.08 14.97
N ARG A 68 6.31 -6.40 16.01
CA ARG A 68 7.48 -7.27 15.88
C ARG A 68 7.05 -8.72 15.76
N HIS A 69 7.75 -9.49 14.92
CA HIS A 69 7.55 -10.93 14.80
C HIS A 69 8.39 -11.68 15.83
N ALA A 70 7.82 -12.75 16.41
CA ALA A 70 8.50 -13.66 17.33
C ALA A 70 8.21 -15.11 16.93
N THR A 71 9.20 -15.98 17.12
CA THR A 71 9.07 -17.44 16.97
C THR A 71 9.09 -18.08 18.35
N PHE A 72 8.27 -19.11 18.53
CA PHE A 72 8.15 -19.84 19.79
C PHE A 72 8.31 -21.33 19.54
N THR A 73 9.03 -22.01 20.44
CA THR A 73 9.14 -23.46 20.42
C THR A 73 7.99 -24.06 21.22
N LEU A 74 7.19 -24.92 20.59
CA LEU A 74 6.06 -25.59 21.21
C LEU A 74 6.18 -27.11 21.00
N THR A 75 5.65 -27.88 21.93
CA THR A 75 5.51 -29.33 21.74
C THR A 75 4.48 -29.63 20.65
N PRO A 76 4.56 -30.78 19.95
CA PRO A 76 3.60 -31.16 18.92
C PRO A 76 2.15 -31.13 19.42
N GLN A 77 1.93 -31.63 20.64
CA GLN A 77 0.61 -31.64 21.28
C GLN A 77 0.04 -30.23 21.47
N CYS A 78 0.89 -29.25 21.83
CA CYS A 78 0.46 -27.86 21.97
C CYS A 78 0.10 -27.23 20.61
N ILE A 79 0.84 -27.56 19.55
CA ILE A 79 0.56 -27.08 18.19
C ILE A 79 -0.82 -27.58 17.72
N GLU A 80 -1.14 -28.85 17.96
CA GLU A 80 -2.44 -29.44 17.63
C GLU A 80 -3.58 -28.81 18.43
N LYS A 81 -3.41 -28.66 19.76
CA LYS A 81 -4.41 -27.98 20.61
C LYS A 81 -4.67 -26.55 20.13
N LEU A 82 -3.62 -25.79 19.84
CA LEU A 82 -3.75 -24.41 19.34
C LEU A 82 -4.44 -24.36 17.97
N ALA A 83 -4.17 -25.32 17.08
CA ALA A 83 -4.85 -25.43 15.80
C ALA A 83 -6.34 -25.74 15.95
N ASN A 84 -6.70 -26.67 16.84
CA ASN A 84 -8.09 -27.03 17.11
C ASN A 84 -8.88 -25.86 17.71
N ILE A 85 -8.27 -25.09 18.62
CA ILE A 85 -8.91 -23.88 19.19
C ILE A 85 -9.11 -22.82 18.11
N ALA A 86 -8.11 -22.59 17.25
CA ALA A 86 -8.22 -21.65 16.13
C ALA A 86 -9.35 -22.02 15.16
N GLN A 87 -9.48 -23.30 14.82
CA GLN A 87 -10.57 -23.77 13.95
C GLN A 87 -11.95 -23.63 14.60
N LYS A 88 -12.08 -23.97 15.88
CA LYS A 88 -13.35 -23.86 16.62
C LYS A 88 -13.81 -22.41 16.82
N THR A 89 -12.88 -21.50 17.10
CA THR A 89 -13.17 -20.09 17.37
C THR A 89 -13.23 -19.23 16.11
N GLY A 90 -12.66 -19.70 14.99
CA GLY A 90 -12.47 -18.91 13.78
C GLY A 90 -11.40 -17.82 13.91
N LYS A 91 -10.63 -17.81 15.01
CA LYS A 91 -9.55 -16.84 15.25
C LYS A 91 -8.20 -17.38 14.78
N ALA A 92 -7.32 -16.48 14.35
CA ALA A 92 -5.95 -16.84 14.02
C ALA A 92 -5.17 -17.25 15.27
N LYS A 93 -4.21 -18.18 15.12
CA LYS A 93 -3.34 -18.65 16.22
C LYS A 93 -2.64 -17.50 16.97
N SER A 94 -2.13 -16.52 16.23
CA SER A 94 -1.47 -15.34 16.82
C SER A 94 -2.44 -14.43 17.58
N ALA A 95 -3.71 -14.36 17.18
CA ALA A 95 -4.72 -13.61 17.91
C ALA A 95 -5.03 -14.26 19.25
N LEU A 96 -5.17 -15.60 19.27
CA LEU A 96 -5.38 -16.36 20.51
C LEU A 96 -4.23 -16.18 21.51
N ILE A 97 -2.98 -16.17 21.02
CA ILE A 97 -1.81 -15.94 21.88
C ILE A 97 -1.84 -14.53 22.46
N ARG A 98 -2.22 -13.50 21.69
CA ARG A 98 -2.35 -12.13 22.20
C ARG A 98 -3.43 -12.00 23.27
N GLU A 99 -4.62 -12.53 23.00
CA GLU A 99 -5.72 -12.54 23.97
C GLU A 99 -5.31 -13.25 25.28
N TRP A 100 -4.68 -14.42 25.16
CA TRP A 100 -4.18 -15.13 26.32
C TRP A 100 -3.14 -14.32 27.10
N ILE A 101 -2.24 -13.60 26.42
CA ILE A 101 -1.27 -12.73 27.08
C ILE A 101 -1.98 -11.56 27.78
N GLU A 102 -2.95 -10.91 27.14
CA GLU A 102 -3.71 -9.79 27.73
C GLU A 102 -4.48 -10.25 28.99
N ASP A 103 -5.10 -11.43 28.93
CA ASP A 103 -5.85 -12.01 30.06
C ASP A 103 -4.95 -12.41 31.24
N ASN A 104 -3.69 -12.76 30.98
CA ASN A 104 -2.74 -13.27 31.98
C ASN A 104 -1.63 -12.28 32.35
N SER A 105 -1.54 -11.14 31.67
CA SER A 105 -0.63 -10.07 32.05
C SER A 105 -1.21 -9.38 33.29
N ILE A 106 -0.70 -9.77 34.46
CA ILE A 106 -0.93 -9.03 35.70
C ILE A 106 -0.26 -7.65 35.52
N ASN A 107 -1.05 -6.58 35.60
CA ASN A 107 -0.52 -5.22 35.77
C ASN A 107 -0.08 -5.01 37.22
#